data_AF-A0AA42Y075-F1
#
_entry.id   AF-A0AA42Y075-F1
#
_cell.length_a   1.000
_cell.length_b   1.000
_cell.length_c   1.000
_cell.angle_alpha   90.00
_cell.angle_beta   90.00
_cell.angle_gamma   90.00
#
_symmetry.space_group_name_H-M   'P 1'
#
loop_
_entity.id
_entity.type
_entity.pdbx_description
1 polymer ?
#
loop_
_entity_poly.entity_id
_entity_poly.type
_entity_poly.pdbx_seq_one_letter_code
_entity_poly.pdbx_strand_id
1 'polypeptide(L)'
;MIQGAGTQLWADVRWRAGWRIQSHSELAVSRLLDPGGEARLRGSLIHCERALDRLCPAAKEPEHLVVLLHGLGRTRYSMRRIDRALSHAGVTTARLDYPSTRRTIQEHAQAVAALLDRVPTPTKLSFVTHSLGGLVVRELLGGDASWRPSVYKILMLAPPNQGAALARALDTAALRAVMGPSFGQLVEGIATSLPVPDEPTSIFAGRIGNTQTDGLVAIEETKLEGMAEHHVVPSIHTFVMNHPAVIARAVSLLGSAPDRA
;
A
#
# COMPACT_ATOMS: atom_id res chain seq x y z
N MET A 1 14.95 1.48 -7.06
CA MET A 1 14.77 1.70 -8.52
C MET A 1 13.33 2.15 -8.73
N ILE A 2 13.14 3.37 -9.24
CA ILE A 2 11.83 3.87 -9.68
C ILE A 2 11.42 3.03 -10.89
N GLN A 3 10.16 2.60 -10.96
CA GLN A 3 9.70 1.79 -12.09
C GLN A 3 9.56 2.63 -13.36
N GLY A 4 9.69 1.96 -14.51
CA GLY A 4 9.78 2.60 -15.82
C GLY A 4 8.55 3.44 -16.22
N ALA A 5 8.72 4.22 -17.29
CA ALA A 5 7.67 5.09 -17.83
C ALA A 5 6.36 4.34 -18.08
N GLY A 6 5.22 5.02 -17.85
CA GLY A 6 3.88 4.45 -18.04
C GLY A 6 3.35 3.60 -16.89
N THR A 7 4.20 3.20 -15.92
CA THR A 7 3.76 2.40 -14.76
C THR A 7 3.02 3.23 -13.69
N GLN A 8 3.30 4.53 -13.62
CA GLN A 8 2.71 5.46 -12.65
C GLN A 8 1.44 6.16 -13.14
N LEU A 9 0.70 5.52 -14.06
CA LEU A 9 -0.49 6.12 -14.67
C LEU A 9 -1.78 5.38 -14.35
N TRP A 10 -1.72 4.28 -13.59
CA TRP A 10 -2.87 3.43 -13.35
C TRP A 10 -3.17 3.33 -11.86
N ALA A 11 -4.44 3.50 -11.50
CA ALA A 11 -4.95 3.25 -10.16
C ALA A 11 -5.90 2.05 -10.20
N ASP A 12 -5.73 1.08 -9.30
CA ASP A 12 -6.77 0.10 -9.02
C ASP A 12 -7.98 0.84 -8.41
N VAL A 13 -9.14 0.74 -9.07
CA VAL A 13 -10.41 1.37 -8.64
C VAL A 13 -11.49 0.36 -8.27
N ARG A 14 -11.28 -0.92 -8.63
CA ARG A 14 -12.08 -2.06 -8.19
C ARG A 14 -11.16 -3.23 -7.89
N TRP A 15 -11.52 -4.02 -6.89
CA TRP A 15 -10.89 -5.29 -6.59
C TRP A 15 -11.99 -6.30 -6.19
N ARG A 16 -11.94 -7.52 -6.74
CA ARG A 16 -12.87 -8.61 -6.39
C ARG A 16 -12.19 -9.96 -6.62
N ALA A 17 -11.90 -10.69 -5.54
CA ALA A 17 -11.28 -12.02 -5.61
C ALA A 17 -10.04 -12.08 -6.55
N GLY A 18 -9.15 -11.09 -6.43
CA GLY A 18 -7.94 -10.98 -7.25
C GLY A 18 -8.13 -10.27 -8.61
N TRP A 19 -9.36 -10.23 -9.15
CA TRP A 19 -9.67 -9.39 -10.31
C TRP A 19 -9.58 -7.91 -9.95
N ARG A 20 -9.13 -7.10 -10.90
CA ARG A 20 -8.95 -5.65 -10.68
C ARG A 20 -9.41 -4.86 -11.88
N ILE A 21 -9.99 -3.69 -11.63
CA ILE A 21 -10.16 -2.68 -12.68
C ILE A 21 -9.20 -1.55 -12.38
N GLN A 22 -8.39 -1.20 -13.36
CA GLN A 22 -7.53 -0.03 -13.29
C GLN A 22 -8.08 1.10 -14.14
N SER A 23 -8.04 2.31 -13.63
CA SER A 23 -8.33 3.53 -14.39
C SER A 23 -7.06 4.33 -14.61
N HIS A 24 -6.92 4.89 -15.81
CA HIS A 24 -5.80 5.75 -16.15
C HIS A 24 -5.94 7.11 -15.46
N SER A 25 -4.86 7.66 -14.93
CA SER A 25 -4.86 8.89 -14.12
C SER A 25 -5.17 10.15 -14.91
N GLU A 26 -4.90 10.11 -16.22
CA GLU A 26 -4.98 11.26 -17.14
C GLU A 26 -5.93 11.04 -18.32
N LEU A 27 -6.36 9.80 -18.58
CA LEU A 27 -7.16 9.45 -19.75
C LEU A 27 -8.45 8.80 -19.28
N ALA A 28 -9.56 9.02 -19.99
CA ALA A 28 -10.85 8.38 -19.71
C ALA A 28 -10.87 6.92 -20.19
N VAL A 29 -9.89 6.12 -19.77
CA VAL A 29 -9.76 4.71 -20.13
C VAL A 29 -9.45 3.86 -18.90
N SER A 30 -10.07 2.69 -18.88
CA SER A 30 -9.90 1.66 -17.86
C SER A 30 -9.49 0.34 -18.49
N ARG A 31 -8.96 -0.57 -17.67
CA ARG A 31 -8.67 -1.96 -18.04
C ARG A 31 -9.11 -2.92 -16.95
N LEU A 32 -9.73 -4.02 -17.35
CA LEU A 32 -10.01 -5.16 -16.48
C LEU A 32 -8.80 -6.10 -16.52
N LEU A 33 -8.25 -6.40 -15.35
CA LEU A 33 -7.16 -7.34 -15.13
C LEU A 33 -7.69 -8.56 -14.41
N ASP A 34 -7.24 -9.73 -14.83
CA ASP A 34 -7.50 -10.97 -14.11
C ASP A 34 -6.59 -11.12 -12.86
N PRO A 35 -6.75 -12.20 -12.06
CA PRO A 35 -5.89 -12.45 -10.90
C PRO A 35 -4.40 -12.60 -11.24
N GLY A 36 -4.06 -13.05 -12.44
CA GLY A 36 -2.69 -13.12 -12.95
C GLY A 36 -2.10 -11.75 -13.29
N GLY A 37 -2.94 -10.73 -13.45
CA GLY A 37 -2.57 -9.37 -13.86
C GLY A 37 -2.61 -9.15 -15.37
N GLU A 38 -3.15 -10.08 -16.14
CA GLU A 38 -3.32 -9.95 -17.58
C GLU A 38 -4.55 -9.10 -17.91
N ALA A 39 -4.41 -8.18 -18.86
CA ALA A 39 -5.53 -7.36 -19.31
C ALA A 39 -6.51 -8.21 -20.14
N ARG A 40 -7.73 -8.35 -19.63
CA ARG A 40 -8.83 -9.07 -20.30
C ARG A 40 -9.72 -8.14 -21.11
N LEU A 41 -9.80 -6.86 -20.74
CA LEU A 41 -10.58 -5.85 -21.44
C LEU A 41 -9.93 -4.47 -21.26
N ARG A 42 -10.06 -3.59 -22.26
CA ARG A 42 -9.76 -2.16 -22.18
C ARG A 42 -10.95 -1.38 -22.74
N GLY A 43 -11.38 -0.33 -22.04
CA GLY A 43 -12.57 0.44 -22.43
C GLY A 43 -12.93 1.49 -21.38
N SER A 44 -14.20 1.89 -21.30
CA SER A 44 -14.69 2.73 -20.20
C SER A 44 -14.73 1.94 -18.88
N LEU A 45 -14.78 2.65 -17.75
CA LEU A 45 -14.96 2.05 -16.43
C LEU A 45 -16.20 1.15 -16.39
N ILE A 46 -17.34 1.66 -16.87
CA ILE A 46 -18.62 0.94 -16.90
C ILE A 46 -18.51 -0.36 -17.72
N HIS A 47 -17.81 -0.35 -18.85
CA HIS A 47 -17.60 -1.57 -19.63
C HIS A 47 -16.75 -2.59 -18.89
N CYS A 48 -15.71 -2.14 -18.17
CA CYS A 48 -14.89 -3.01 -17.33
C CYS A 48 -15.69 -3.58 -16.15
N GLU A 49 -16.55 -2.79 -15.52
CA GLU A 49 -17.40 -3.22 -14.40
C GLU A 49 -18.41 -4.27 -14.85
N ARG A 50 -19.11 -4.05 -15.96
CA ARG A 50 -20.02 -5.05 -16.55
C ARG A 50 -19.30 -6.34 -16.93
N ALA A 51 -18.05 -6.26 -17.39
CA ALA A 51 -17.24 -7.45 -17.66
C ALA A 51 -16.84 -8.16 -16.37
N LEU A 52 -16.44 -7.42 -15.33
CA LEU A 52 -16.14 -7.98 -14.02
C LEU A 52 -17.36 -8.69 -13.41
N ASP A 53 -18.54 -8.09 -13.47
CA ASP A 53 -19.77 -8.71 -12.94
C ASP A 53 -20.15 -10.00 -13.70
N ARG A 54 -19.84 -10.11 -14.98
CA ARG A 54 -20.06 -11.36 -15.74
C ARG A 54 -19.02 -12.43 -15.43
N LEU A 55 -17.76 -12.05 -15.24
CA LEU A 55 -16.64 -12.98 -15.04
C LEU A 55 -16.47 -13.39 -13.57
N CYS A 56 -16.90 -12.54 -12.64
CA CYS A 56 -16.80 -12.72 -11.20
C CYS A 56 -18.03 -12.06 -10.50
N PRO A 57 -19.23 -12.66 -10.59
CA PRO A 57 -20.49 -12.03 -10.19
C PRO A 57 -20.61 -11.71 -8.70
N ALA A 58 -20.00 -12.51 -7.81
CA ALA A 58 -19.92 -12.21 -6.38
C ALA A 58 -18.68 -12.85 -5.77
N ALA A 59 -17.96 -12.10 -4.92
CA ALA A 59 -16.95 -12.66 -4.04
C ALA A 59 -17.56 -12.92 -2.67
N LYS A 60 -17.21 -14.07 -2.07
CA LYS A 60 -17.49 -14.31 -0.65
C LYS A 60 -16.77 -13.25 0.18
N GLU A 61 -17.38 -12.84 1.29
CA GLU A 61 -16.70 -12.05 2.30
C GLU A 61 -15.43 -12.78 2.75
N PRO A 62 -14.24 -12.18 2.57
CA PRO A 62 -13.02 -12.77 3.07
C PRO A 62 -12.99 -12.67 4.60
N GLU A 63 -12.68 -13.75 5.30
CA GLU A 63 -12.47 -13.72 6.76
C GLU A 63 -11.39 -12.70 7.12
N HIS A 64 -10.29 -12.71 6.36
CA HIS A 64 -9.20 -11.76 6.52
C HIS A 64 -8.73 -11.26 5.16
N LEU A 65 -8.87 -9.95 4.94
CA LEU A 65 -8.31 -9.23 3.80
C LEU A 65 -7.10 -8.40 4.22
N VAL A 66 -5.97 -8.61 3.55
CA VAL A 66 -4.78 -7.77 3.69
C VAL A 66 -4.60 -6.90 2.44
N VAL A 67 -4.70 -5.58 2.60
CA VAL A 67 -4.43 -4.61 1.54
C VAL A 67 -2.95 -4.26 1.53
N LEU A 68 -2.29 -4.36 0.38
CA LEU A 68 -0.87 -4.02 0.23
C LEU A 68 -0.69 -2.77 -0.63
N LEU A 69 -0.03 -1.75 -0.08
CA LEU A 69 0.28 -0.48 -0.75
C LEU A 69 1.80 -0.29 -0.89
N HIS A 70 2.25 0.01 -2.10
CA HIS A 70 3.67 0.25 -2.40
C HIS A 70 4.10 1.70 -2.09
N GLY A 71 5.41 1.97 -2.13
CA GLY A 71 5.93 3.32 -1.95
C GLY A 71 5.94 4.18 -3.21
N LEU A 72 6.40 5.42 -3.07
CA LEU A 72 6.55 6.41 -4.14
C LEU A 72 7.46 5.90 -5.29
N GLY A 73 7.03 6.12 -6.53
CA GLY A 73 7.75 5.71 -7.74
C GLY A 73 7.80 4.19 -7.95
N ARG A 74 6.99 3.42 -7.21
CA ARG A 74 6.90 1.95 -7.33
C ARG A 74 5.56 1.53 -7.91
N THR A 75 5.43 0.23 -8.09
CA THR A 75 4.16 -0.42 -8.37
C THR A 75 3.96 -1.54 -7.37
N ARG A 76 2.77 -2.15 -7.42
CA ARG A 76 2.41 -3.34 -6.66
C ARG A 76 3.44 -4.46 -6.78
N TYR A 77 4.25 -4.53 -7.84
CA TYR A 77 5.27 -5.57 -7.97
C TYR A 77 6.33 -5.56 -6.88
N SER A 78 6.59 -4.40 -6.24
CA SER A 78 7.53 -4.36 -5.12
C SER A 78 7.02 -5.14 -3.90
N MET A 79 5.71 -5.28 -3.75
CA MET A 79 5.07 -5.98 -2.63
C MET A 79 4.83 -7.47 -2.93
N ARG A 80 5.29 -8.00 -4.09
CA ARG A 80 4.94 -9.34 -4.56
C ARG A 80 5.42 -10.48 -3.65
N ARG A 81 6.59 -10.33 -3.01
CA ARG A 81 7.15 -11.42 -2.16
C ARG A 81 6.35 -11.61 -0.88
N ILE A 82 6.03 -10.51 -0.20
CA ILE A 82 5.22 -10.53 1.01
C ILE A 82 3.77 -10.92 0.71
N ASP A 83 3.20 -10.42 -0.38
CA ASP A 83 1.89 -10.85 -0.90
C ASP A 83 1.82 -12.36 -1.10
N ARG A 84 2.79 -12.92 -1.84
CA ARG A 84 2.86 -14.36 -2.08
C ARG A 84 2.91 -15.13 -0.75
N ALA A 85 3.76 -14.71 0.19
CA ALA A 85 3.90 -15.39 1.47
C ALA A 85 2.60 -15.38 2.29
N LEU A 86 1.89 -14.24 2.31
CA LEU A 86 0.58 -14.12 2.97
C LEU A 86 -0.49 -14.98 2.30
N SER A 87 -0.55 -15.00 0.96
CA SER A 87 -1.49 -15.86 0.24
C SER A 87 -1.21 -17.35 0.49
N HIS A 88 0.05 -17.77 0.59
CA HIS A 88 0.41 -19.16 0.95
C HIS A 88 0.05 -19.48 2.41
N ALA A 89 -0.05 -18.47 3.28
CA ALA A 89 -0.53 -18.61 4.65
C ALA A 89 -2.07 -18.53 4.75
N GLY A 90 -2.79 -18.68 3.65
CA GLY A 90 -4.26 -18.75 3.62
C GLY A 90 -4.98 -17.41 3.75
N VAL A 91 -4.28 -16.28 3.60
CA VAL A 91 -4.87 -14.94 3.74
C VAL A 91 -5.25 -14.38 2.37
N THR A 92 -6.41 -13.73 2.29
CA THR A 92 -6.81 -13.04 1.06
C THR A 92 -6.05 -11.72 0.96
N THR A 93 -5.42 -11.45 -0.18
CA THR A 93 -4.63 -10.24 -0.37
C THR A 93 -5.16 -9.35 -1.51
N ALA A 94 -5.22 -8.05 -1.25
CA ALA A 94 -5.45 -7.01 -2.25
C ALA A 94 -4.17 -6.19 -2.42
N ARG A 95 -3.27 -6.66 -3.28
CA ARG A 95 -2.04 -5.94 -3.63
C ARG A 95 -2.33 -4.92 -4.72
N LEU A 96 -2.43 -3.65 -4.35
CA LEU A 96 -2.94 -2.56 -5.21
C LEU A 96 -1.82 -1.77 -5.89
N ASP A 97 -2.09 -1.29 -7.10
CA ASP A 97 -1.36 -0.23 -7.80
C ASP A 97 -2.08 1.11 -7.61
N TYR A 98 -1.28 2.16 -7.43
CA TYR A 98 -1.76 3.54 -7.53
C TYR A 98 -0.67 4.45 -8.12
N PRO A 99 -1.05 5.54 -8.82
CA PRO A 99 -0.11 6.38 -9.56
C PRO A 99 0.60 7.34 -8.59
N SER A 100 1.51 6.82 -7.78
CA SER A 100 2.10 7.50 -6.63
C SER A 100 2.80 8.84 -6.94
N THR A 101 3.18 9.06 -8.19
CA THR A 101 3.82 10.30 -8.67
C THR A 101 2.86 11.23 -9.43
N ARG A 102 1.55 11.01 -9.33
CA ARG A 102 0.54 11.80 -10.08
C ARG A 102 -0.48 12.49 -9.21
N ARG A 103 -0.70 12.02 -7.98
CA ARG A 103 -1.74 12.55 -7.09
C ARG A 103 -1.18 12.80 -5.69
N THR A 104 -1.98 13.47 -4.89
CA THR A 104 -1.72 13.73 -3.47
C THR A 104 -1.98 12.49 -2.61
N ILE A 105 -1.48 12.50 -1.37
CA ILE A 105 -1.71 11.43 -0.39
C ILE A 105 -3.22 11.27 -0.11
N GLN A 106 -3.95 12.38 0.00
CA GLN A 106 -5.40 12.43 0.20
C GLN A 106 -6.16 11.78 -0.95
N GLU A 107 -5.83 12.13 -2.19
CA GLU A 107 -6.46 11.51 -3.36
C GLU A 107 -6.17 10.00 -3.44
N HIS A 108 -4.98 9.56 -3.04
CA HIS A 108 -4.66 8.13 -2.94
C HIS A 108 -5.48 7.44 -1.85
N ALA A 109 -5.61 8.04 -0.68
CA ALA A 109 -6.42 7.52 0.41
C ALA A 109 -7.90 7.42 0.02
N GLN A 110 -8.46 8.46 -0.60
CA GLN A 110 -9.83 8.49 -1.11
C GLN A 110 -10.07 7.41 -2.17
N ALA A 111 -9.13 7.18 -3.09
CA ALA A 111 -9.24 6.12 -4.08
C ALA A 111 -9.25 4.72 -3.45
N VAL A 112 -8.44 4.50 -2.41
CA VAL A 112 -8.44 3.23 -1.65
C VAL A 112 -9.75 3.07 -0.87
N ALA A 113 -10.26 4.12 -0.23
CA ALA A 113 -11.55 4.11 0.46
C ALA A 113 -12.69 3.74 -0.50
N ALA A 114 -12.78 4.42 -1.64
CA ALA A 114 -13.81 4.18 -2.65
C ALA A 114 -13.72 2.77 -3.27
N LEU A 115 -12.52 2.17 -3.32
CA LEU A 115 -12.34 0.77 -3.70
C LEU A 115 -12.86 -0.16 -2.59
N LEU A 116 -12.50 0.09 -1.34
CA LEU A 116 -12.92 -0.72 -0.19
C LEU A 116 -14.43 -0.68 0.04
N ASP A 117 -15.10 0.44 -0.23
CA ASP A 117 -16.57 0.55 -0.18
C ASP A 117 -17.30 -0.39 -1.16
N ARG A 118 -16.57 -0.95 -2.13
CA ARG A 118 -17.07 -1.92 -3.12
C ARG A 118 -16.61 -3.34 -2.85
N VAL A 119 -15.81 -3.55 -1.81
CA VAL A 119 -15.40 -4.88 -1.34
C VAL A 119 -16.33 -5.28 -0.21
N PRO A 120 -16.85 -6.53 -0.17
CA PRO A 120 -17.55 -7.02 1.01
C PRO A 120 -16.67 -6.84 2.26
N THR A 121 -17.18 -6.11 3.25
CA THR A 121 -16.43 -5.77 4.46
C THR A 121 -15.97 -7.06 5.14
N PRO A 122 -14.65 -7.30 5.30
CA PRO A 122 -14.15 -8.52 5.91
C PRO A 122 -14.37 -8.52 7.42
N THR A 123 -14.28 -9.70 8.04
CA THR A 123 -14.19 -9.82 9.51
C THR A 123 -12.92 -9.16 10.04
N LYS A 124 -11.79 -9.32 9.34
CA LYS A 124 -10.52 -8.64 9.63
C LYS A 124 -10.00 -7.95 8.38
N LEU A 125 -9.79 -6.64 8.47
CA LEU A 125 -9.08 -5.84 7.48
C LEU A 125 -7.70 -5.50 8.01
N SER A 126 -6.65 -5.71 7.23
CA SER A 126 -5.29 -5.33 7.62
C SER A 126 -4.55 -4.66 6.49
N PHE A 127 -3.52 -3.89 6.83
CA PHE A 127 -2.72 -3.16 5.85
C PHE A 127 -1.26 -3.55 5.96
N VAL A 128 -0.60 -3.78 4.83
CA VAL A 128 0.85 -3.90 4.72
C VAL A 128 1.36 -2.86 3.75
N THR A 129 2.15 -1.91 4.22
CA THR A 129 2.54 -0.75 3.43
C THR A 129 4.04 -0.63 3.29
N HIS A 130 4.51 0.00 2.22
CA HIS A 130 5.90 0.41 2.08
C HIS A 130 6.01 1.93 1.92
N SER A 131 6.88 2.56 2.71
CA SER A 131 7.23 3.98 2.56
C SER A 131 5.99 4.88 2.49
N LEU A 132 5.80 5.64 1.41
CA LEU A 132 4.63 6.48 1.15
C LEU A 132 3.29 5.78 1.41
N GLY A 133 3.17 4.48 1.12
CA GLY A 133 1.94 3.73 1.37
C GLY A 133 1.51 3.75 2.83
N GLY A 134 2.45 3.90 3.77
CA GLY A 134 2.14 4.04 5.20
C GLY A 134 1.43 5.36 5.51
N LEU A 135 1.84 6.45 4.86
CA LEU A 135 1.17 7.74 4.99
C LEU A 135 -0.22 7.73 4.33
N VAL A 136 -0.37 7.03 3.19
CA VAL A 136 -1.68 6.84 2.55
C VAL A 136 -2.64 6.10 3.49
N VAL A 137 -2.17 5.08 4.21
CA VAL A 137 -3.01 4.37 5.21
C VAL A 137 -3.33 5.26 6.40
N ARG A 138 -2.39 6.08 6.91
CA ARG A 138 -2.68 7.01 8.01
C ARG A 138 -3.75 8.03 7.63
N GLU A 139 -3.66 8.60 6.43
CA GLU A 139 -4.70 9.49 5.89
C GLU A 139 -6.04 8.76 5.73
N LEU A 140 -6.03 7.56 5.14
CA LEU A 140 -7.22 6.72 4.95
C LEU A 140 -7.96 6.44 6.27
N LEU A 141 -7.22 6.15 7.33
CA LEU A 141 -7.79 5.77 8.63
C LEU A 141 -8.31 6.97 9.45
N GLY A 142 -8.02 8.20 9.02
CA GLY A 142 -8.62 9.42 9.57
C GLY A 142 -10.05 9.68 9.11
N GLY A 143 -10.55 8.96 8.12
CA GLY A 143 -11.91 9.09 7.61
C GLY A 143 -12.88 8.07 8.18
N ASP A 144 -14.17 8.40 8.14
CA ASP A 144 -15.26 7.50 8.48
C ASP A 144 -15.62 6.59 7.29
N ALA A 145 -15.76 5.29 7.55
CA ALA A 145 -16.22 4.32 6.56
C ALA A 145 -16.85 3.09 7.22
N SER A 146 -17.74 2.38 6.50
CA SER A 146 -18.43 1.18 7.02
C SER A 146 -17.48 0.01 7.32
N TRP A 147 -16.33 -0.06 6.62
CA TRP A 147 -15.28 -1.06 6.84
C TRP A 147 -14.30 -0.68 7.95
N ARG A 148 -14.34 0.56 8.47
CA ARG A 148 -13.40 1.09 9.48
C ARG A 148 -13.38 0.26 10.77
N PRO A 149 -14.52 -0.23 11.30
CA PRO A 149 -14.52 -1.09 12.49
C PRO A 149 -13.85 -2.46 12.29
N SER A 150 -13.70 -2.92 11.05
CA SER A 150 -13.03 -4.19 10.74
C SER A 150 -11.50 -4.07 10.71
N VAL A 151 -10.92 -2.87 10.82
CA VAL A 151 -9.46 -2.70 10.79
C VAL A 151 -8.85 -3.36 12.02
N TYR A 152 -8.00 -4.35 11.76
CA TYR A 152 -7.47 -5.27 12.76
C TYR A 152 -5.98 -5.00 13.07
N LYS A 153 -5.14 -4.86 12.04
CA LYS A 153 -3.69 -4.69 12.18
C LYS A 153 -3.08 -3.90 11.04
N ILE A 154 -2.03 -3.14 11.35
CA ILE A 154 -1.28 -2.36 10.37
C ILE A 154 0.19 -2.73 10.46
N LEU A 155 0.81 -3.00 9.32
CA LEU A 155 2.23 -3.30 9.19
C LEU A 155 2.87 -2.27 8.25
N MET A 156 3.71 -1.40 8.78
CA MET A 156 4.37 -0.36 7.99
C MET A 156 5.85 -0.67 7.77
N LEU A 157 6.30 -0.66 6.52
CA LEU A 157 7.66 -1.00 6.12
C LEU A 157 8.38 0.26 5.65
N ALA A 158 9.35 0.71 6.44
CA ALA A 158 10.09 1.96 6.27
C ALA A 158 9.21 3.20 6.02
N PRO A 159 8.14 3.44 6.81
CA PRO A 159 7.30 4.63 6.65
C PRO A 159 8.08 5.91 7.05
N PRO A 160 7.92 7.06 6.36
CA PRO A 160 8.47 8.33 6.81
C PRO A 160 7.49 9.03 7.78
N ASN A 161 7.18 8.39 8.91
CA ASN A 161 6.13 8.80 9.84
C ASN A 161 6.38 10.16 10.52
N GLN A 162 7.64 10.47 10.83
CA GLN A 162 8.07 11.75 11.42
C GLN A 162 8.62 12.72 10.36
N GLY A 163 8.32 12.47 9.08
CA GLY A 163 8.81 13.22 7.93
C GLY A 163 9.96 12.54 7.19
N ALA A 164 10.49 13.24 6.19
CA ALA A 164 11.54 12.74 5.30
C ALA A 164 12.62 13.82 5.10
N ALA A 165 13.57 13.90 6.04
CA ALA A 165 14.63 14.89 6.07
C ALA A 165 15.49 14.84 4.80
N LEU A 166 15.82 13.64 4.30
CA LEU A 166 16.59 13.52 3.06
C LEU A 166 15.77 13.99 1.84
N ALA A 167 14.46 13.72 1.81
CA ALA A 167 13.61 14.24 0.74
C ALA A 167 13.60 15.78 0.72
N ARG A 168 13.53 16.42 1.91
CA ARG A 168 13.65 17.88 2.05
C ARG A 168 15.00 18.40 1.58
N ALA A 169 16.09 17.74 1.95
CA ALA A 169 17.44 18.15 1.56
C ALA A 169 17.69 18.05 0.04
N LEU A 170 17.00 17.15 -0.64
CA LEU A 170 17.10 16.94 -2.10
C LEU A 170 16.00 17.69 -2.88
N ASP A 171 15.19 18.52 -2.21
CA ASP A 171 14.05 19.17 -2.84
C ASP A 171 14.48 20.14 -3.94
N THR A 172 13.96 19.92 -5.13
CA THR A 172 14.18 20.77 -6.30
C THR A 172 12.90 20.79 -7.14
N ALA A 173 12.66 21.87 -7.88
CA ALA A 173 11.52 21.95 -8.80
C ALA A 173 11.50 20.79 -9.81
N ALA A 174 12.68 20.38 -10.31
CA ALA A 174 12.82 19.25 -11.21
C ALA A 174 12.42 17.92 -10.53
N LEU A 175 12.87 17.69 -9.30
CA LEU A 175 12.52 16.47 -8.57
C LEU A 175 11.03 16.44 -8.22
N ARG A 176 10.43 17.57 -7.82
CA ARG A 176 8.97 17.69 -7.62
C ARG A 176 8.19 17.39 -8.88
N ALA A 177 8.61 17.89 -10.05
CA ALA A 177 7.95 17.63 -11.32
C ALA A 177 7.98 16.14 -11.70
N VAL A 178 9.06 15.42 -11.36
CA VAL A 178 9.21 13.99 -11.66
C VAL A 178 8.49 13.11 -10.63
N MET A 179 8.65 13.42 -9.35
CA MET A 179 8.17 12.62 -8.23
C MET A 179 6.72 12.95 -7.84
N GLY A 180 6.18 14.07 -8.34
CA GLY A 180 4.78 14.41 -8.26
C GLY A 180 4.30 14.98 -6.92
N PRO A 181 2.98 15.19 -6.78
CA PRO A 181 2.39 15.91 -5.65
C PRO A 181 2.67 15.25 -4.29
N SER A 182 2.60 13.92 -4.20
CA SER A 182 2.91 13.19 -2.97
C SER A 182 4.34 13.44 -2.47
N PHE A 183 5.31 13.64 -3.37
CA PHE A 183 6.67 14.05 -2.97
C PHE A 183 6.71 15.47 -2.43
N GLY A 184 6.02 16.40 -3.08
CA GLY A 184 5.87 17.78 -2.58
C GLY A 184 5.33 17.81 -1.16
N GLN A 185 4.27 17.05 -0.88
CA GLN A 185 3.68 16.98 0.45
C GLN A 185 4.61 16.34 1.50
N LEU A 186 5.39 15.33 1.11
CA LEU A 186 6.43 14.74 1.98
C LEU A 186 7.46 15.78 2.40
N VAL A 187 7.93 16.59 1.44
CA VAL A 187 8.88 17.68 1.68
C VAL A 187 8.26 18.76 2.58
N GLU A 188 6.99 19.10 2.36
CA GLU A 188 6.23 20.09 3.12
C GLU A 188 5.85 19.62 4.53
N GLY A 189 6.16 18.37 4.89
CA GLY A 189 6.02 17.87 6.26
C GLY A 189 4.64 17.30 6.59
N ILE A 190 3.85 16.90 5.60
CA ILE A 190 2.50 16.35 5.81
C ILE A 190 2.45 15.19 6.82
N ALA A 191 3.53 14.40 6.93
CA ALA A 191 3.58 13.22 7.78
C ALA A 191 3.25 13.50 9.25
N THR A 192 3.59 14.69 9.77
CA THR A 192 3.33 15.07 11.16
C THR A 192 1.91 15.56 11.41
N SER A 193 1.15 15.91 10.36
CA SER A 193 -0.26 16.30 10.47
C SER A 193 -1.22 15.13 10.25
N LEU A 194 -0.73 13.99 9.76
CA LEU A 194 -1.55 12.81 9.53
C LEU A 194 -1.94 12.14 10.85
N PRO A 195 -3.15 11.56 10.94
CA PRO A 195 -3.58 10.79 12.10
C PRO A 195 -2.60 9.68 12.51
N VAL A 196 -2.57 9.40 13.81
CA VAL A 196 -1.96 8.18 14.36
C VAL A 196 -3.07 7.14 14.45
N PRO A 197 -2.94 5.96 13.83
CA PRO A 197 -3.95 4.90 13.95
C PRO A 197 -4.04 4.39 15.39
N ASP A 198 -5.26 4.20 15.90
CA ASP A 198 -5.50 3.57 17.20
C ASP A 198 -5.24 2.06 17.16
N GLU A 199 -5.24 1.45 15.97
CA GLU A 199 -5.06 0.02 15.80
C GLU A 199 -3.62 -0.43 16.01
N PRO A 200 -3.41 -1.68 16.46
CA PRO A 200 -2.08 -2.25 16.60
C PRO A 200 -1.23 -2.09 15.33
N THR A 201 -0.22 -1.23 15.43
CA THR A 201 0.67 -0.86 14.32
C THR A 201 2.07 -1.39 14.60
N SER A 202 2.56 -2.28 13.75
CA SER A 202 3.93 -2.80 13.79
C SER A 202 4.76 -2.16 12.68
N ILE A 203 5.95 -1.68 13.02
CA ILE A 203 6.81 -0.91 12.11
C ILE A 203 8.14 -1.64 11.90
N PHE A 204 8.60 -1.68 10.65
CA PHE A 204 9.91 -2.19 10.26
C PHE A 204 10.75 -1.07 9.64
N ALA A 205 11.84 -0.68 10.30
CA ALA A 205 12.86 0.19 9.74
C ALA A 205 13.95 -0.61 9.02
N GLY A 206 14.50 -0.05 7.94
CA GLY A 206 15.73 -0.57 7.33
C GLY A 206 16.98 0.12 7.88
N ARG A 207 18.14 -0.48 7.65
CA ARG A 207 19.46 0.16 7.86
C ARG A 207 20.50 -0.33 6.86
N ILE A 208 21.45 0.53 6.52
CA ILE A 208 22.60 0.20 5.67
C ILE A 208 23.83 -0.03 6.55
N GLY A 209 24.30 -1.28 6.67
CA GLY A 209 25.41 -1.58 7.59
C GLY A 209 25.07 -1.08 9.00
N ASN A 210 25.97 -0.31 9.63
CA ASN A 210 25.78 0.23 10.98
C ASN A 210 25.19 1.65 11.01
N THR A 211 24.65 2.15 9.89
CA THR A 211 24.01 3.48 9.86
C THR A 211 22.64 3.46 10.54
N GLN A 212 22.13 4.65 10.87
CA GLN A 212 20.78 4.85 11.41
C GLN A 212 19.74 5.16 10.33
N THR A 213 19.98 4.72 9.09
CA THR A 213 19.09 4.98 7.95
C THR A 213 19.15 3.84 6.93
N ASP A 214 18.05 3.62 6.23
CA ASP A 214 17.98 2.70 5.09
C ASP A 214 18.42 3.34 3.76
N GLY A 215 18.96 4.56 3.82
CA GLY A 215 19.40 5.36 2.67
C GLY A 215 18.36 6.36 2.17
N LEU A 216 17.11 6.30 2.65
CA LEU A 216 16.07 7.30 2.37
C LEU A 216 15.34 7.80 3.60
N VAL A 217 15.10 6.90 4.57
CA VAL A 217 14.38 7.18 5.81
C VAL A 217 15.27 6.74 6.98
N ALA A 218 15.42 7.61 7.98
CA ALA A 218 16.10 7.29 9.22
C ALA A 218 15.25 6.37 10.09
N ILE A 219 15.89 5.58 10.95
CA ILE A 219 15.18 4.68 11.88
C ILE A 219 14.20 5.47 12.75
N GLU A 220 14.63 6.62 13.30
CA GLU A 220 13.76 7.51 14.09
C GLU A 220 12.58 8.06 13.28
N GLU A 221 12.78 8.36 12.00
CA GLU A 221 11.70 8.86 11.13
C GLU A 221 10.59 7.84 10.92
N THR A 222 10.89 6.54 11.11
CA THR A 222 9.88 5.48 10.98
C THR A 222 8.95 5.36 12.17
N LYS A 223 9.35 5.84 13.34
CA LYS A 223 8.57 5.65 14.58
C LYS A 223 7.24 6.39 14.51
N LEU A 224 6.26 5.83 15.21
CA LEU A 224 4.95 6.44 15.40
C LEU A 224 4.57 6.30 16.87
N GLU A 225 3.94 7.33 17.43
CA GLU A 225 3.40 7.24 18.79
C GLU A 225 2.39 6.09 18.87
N GLY A 226 2.37 5.38 20.00
CA GLY A 226 1.46 4.24 20.19
C GLY A 226 1.77 2.98 19.37
N MET A 227 2.87 2.94 18.60
CA MET A 227 3.25 1.74 17.84
C MET A 227 3.43 0.52 18.75
N ALA A 228 2.85 -0.61 18.36
CA ALA A 228 2.89 -1.84 19.13
C ALA A 228 4.26 -2.53 19.07
N GLU A 229 4.92 -2.47 17.90
CA GLU A 229 6.24 -3.06 17.69
C GLU A 229 7.08 -2.18 16.76
N HIS A 230 8.39 -2.11 17.03
CA HIS A 230 9.36 -1.45 16.16
C HIS A 230 10.58 -2.34 15.98
N HIS A 231 10.84 -2.73 14.74
CA HIS A 231 11.90 -3.65 14.37
C HIS A 231 12.87 -2.99 13.40
N VAL A 232 14.16 -3.30 13.52
CA VAL A 232 15.18 -2.82 12.59
C VAL A 232 15.80 -4.00 11.84
N VAL A 233 15.79 -3.94 10.51
CA VAL A 233 16.38 -5.00 9.65
C VAL A 233 17.51 -4.46 8.78
N PRO A 234 18.58 -5.25 8.54
CA PRO A 234 19.71 -4.85 7.69
C PRO A 234 19.30 -4.87 6.20
N SER A 235 18.61 -3.83 5.76
CA SER A 235 18.16 -3.66 4.38
C SER A 235 18.15 -2.19 4.00
N ILE A 236 18.56 -1.90 2.75
CA ILE A 236 18.31 -0.61 2.12
C ILE A 236 16.80 -0.41 1.92
N HIS A 237 16.35 0.85 1.82
CA HIS A 237 14.95 1.26 1.72
C HIS A 237 14.17 0.46 0.67
N THR A 238 14.83 0.24 -0.47
CA THR A 238 14.23 -0.38 -1.66
C THR A 238 13.81 -1.82 -1.46
N PHE A 239 14.38 -2.53 -0.48
CA PHE A 239 14.24 -3.96 -0.30
C PHE A 239 13.72 -4.38 1.08
N VAL A 240 13.35 -3.44 1.95
CA VAL A 240 12.81 -3.77 3.30
C VAL A 240 11.65 -4.75 3.21
N MET A 241 10.72 -4.54 2.26
CA MET A 241 9.58 -5.42 2.03
C MET A 241 9.93 -6.84 1.54
N ASN A 242 11.16 -7.04 1.07
CA ASN A 242 11.65 -8.33 0.60
C ASN A 242 12.53 -9.05 1.64
N HIS A 243 12.80 -8.42 2.79
CA HIS A 243 13.65 -8.99 3.81
C HIS A 243 12.97 -10.21 4.47
N PRO A 244 13.65 -11.36 4.61
CA PRO A 244 13.04 -12.59 5.13
C PRO A 244 12.38 -12.41 6.50
N ALA A 245 13.01 -11.69 7.43
CA ALA A 245 12.43 -11.44 8.75
C ALA A 245 11.14 -10.60 8.71
N VAL A 246 11.04 -9.65 7.77
CA VAL A 246 9.82 -8.85 7.55
C VAL A 246 8.69 -9.73 7.06
N ILE A 247 8.98 -10.57 6.05
CA ILE A 247 8.00 -11.50 5.48
C ILE A 247 7.54 -12.51 6.53
N ALA A 248 8.47 -13.10 7.28
CA ALA A 248 8.15 -14.06 8.34
C ALA A 248 7.28 -13.44 9.43
N ARG A 249 7.58 -12.21 9.87
CA ARG A 249 6.76 -11.53 10.86
C ARG A 249 5.38 -11.15 10.31
N ALA A 250 5.30 -10.71 9.05
CA ALA A 250 4.01 -10.43 8.41
C ALA A 250 3.11 -11.67 8.39
N VAL A 251 3.64 -12.83 8.01
CA VAL A 251 2.93 -14.11 8.06
C VAL A 251 2.56 -14.50 9.49
N SER A 252 3.46 -14.34 10.46
CA SER A 252 3.15 -14.63 11.86
C SER A 252 2.05 -13.74 12.44
N LEU A 253 1.97 -12.48 12.02
CA LEU A 253 0.99 -11.51 12.56
C LEU A 253 -0.37 -11.58 11.88
N LEU A 254 -0.38 -11.92 10.58
CA LEU A 254 -1.54 -11.79 9.70
C LEU A 254 -2.00 -13.11 9.07
N GLY A 255 -1.16 -14.15 9.09
CA GLY A 255 -1.50 -15.48 8.58
C GLY A 255 -2.69 -16.07 9.32
N SER A 256 -3.46 -16.90 8.62
CA SER A 256 -4.42 -17.80 9.28
C SER A 256 -3.64 -18.71 10.23
N ALA A 257 -4.18 -18.99 11.42
CA ALA A 257 -3.56 -19.99 12.29
C ALA A 257 -3.38 -21.29 11.48
N PRO A 258 -2.23 -21.98 11.56
CA PRO A 258 -2.14 -23.29 10.91
C PRO A 258 -3.27 -24.14 11.46
N ASP A 259 -4.08 -24.72 10.57
CA ASP A 259 -5.06 -25.74 10.94
C ASP A 259 -4.32 -26.71 11.86
N ARG A 260 -4.72 -26.74 13.13
CA ARG A 260 -4.31 -27.80 14.05
C ARG A 260 -5.06 -29.04 13.60
N ALA A 261 -4.53 -29.71 12.59
CA ALA A 261 -4.86 -31.10 12.29
C ALA A 261 -4.23 -32.01 13.35
#